data_AF-A0A7C9TIK4-F1
#
_entry.id   AF-A0A7C9TIK4-F1
#
_cell.length_a   1.000
_cell.length_b   1.000
_cell.length_c   1.000
_cell.angle_alpha   90.00
_cell.angle_beta   90.00
_cell.angle_gamma   90.00
#
_symmetry.space_group_name_H-M   'P 1'
#
loop_
_entity.id
_entity.type
_entity.pdbx_description
1 polymer ?
#
loop_
_entity_poly.entity_id
_entity_poly.type
_entity_poly.pdbx_seq_one_letter_code
_entity_poly.pdbx_strand_id
1 'polypeptide(L)'
;PQTNGMVERFNGRLEQVLRTHHFNSAEDLEKTLHRYVWLYNQYLPQKALGHETPVQALKRWRISHPHLFLKMIRNHPGPDK
;
A
#
# COMPACT_ATOMS: atom_id res chain seq x y z
N PRO A 1 -13.66 -2.96 -16.34
CA PRO A 1 -12.90 -3.53 -15.20
C PRO A 1 -12.44 -2.41 -14.25
N GLN A 2 -13.05 -2.32 -13.06
CA GLN A 2 -12.87 -1.18 -12.15
C GLN A 2 -11.69 -1.44 -11.19
N THR A 3 -10.47 -1.52 -11.75
CA THR A 3 -9.21 -1.68 -11.00
C THR A 3 -8.78 -0.39 -10.30
N ASN A 4 -9.35 0.76 -10.69
CA ASN A 4 -8.98 2.07 -10.14
C ASN A 4 -9.33 2.26 -8.66
N GLY A 5 -10.32 1.55 -8.12
CA GLY A 5 -10.81 1.83 -6.77
C GLY A 5 -9.79 1.64 -5.65
N MET A 6 -8.80 0.74 -5.80
CA MET A 6 -7.74 0.56 -4.80
C MET A 6 -6.68 1.67 -4.87
N VAL A 7 -6.32 2.10 -6.08
CA VAL A 7 -5.38 3.19 -6.32
C VAL A 7 -6.00 4.52 -5.88
N GLU A 8 -7.27 4.75 -6.21
CA GLU A 8 -8.04 5.93 -5.78
C GLU A 8 -8.14 6.01 -4.25
N ARG A 9 -8.41 4.89 -3.56
CA ARG A 9 -8.44 4.86 -2.09
C ARG A 9 -7.07 5.12 -1.47
N PHE A 10 -6.02 4.53 -2.03
CA PHE A 10 -4.66 4.79 -1.58
C PHE A 10 -4.31 6.27 -1.73
N ASN A 11 -4.55 6.84 -2.90
CA ASN A 11 -4.30 8.24 -3.22
C ASN A 11 -5.15 9.18 -2.36
N GLY A 12 -6.43 8.89 -2.16
CA GLY A 12 -7.32 9.75 -1.37
C GLY A 12 -6.93 9.80 0.11
N ARG A 13 -6.49 8.69 0.70
CA ARG A 13 -5.94 8.70 2.08
C ARG A 13 -4.59 9.40 2.15
N LEU A 14 -3.72 9.22 1.15
CA LEU A 14 -2.46 9.94 1.08
C LEU A 14 -2.70 11.45 0.98
N GLU A 15 -3.65 11.87 0.14
CA GLU A 15 -4.05 13.27 0.01
C GLU A 15 -4.52 13.86 1.35
N GLN A 16 -5.27 13.11 2.15
CA GLN A 16 -5.65 13.54 3.50
C GLN A 16 -4.42 13.73 4.42
N VAL A 17 -3.44 12.83 4.37
CA VAL A 17 -2.18 12.99 5.12
C VAL A 17 -1.44 14.25 4.68
N LEU A 18 -1.34 14.47 3.37
CA LEU A 18 -0.66 15.65 2.81
C LEU A 18 -1.37 16.96 3.15
N ARG A 19 -2.71 16.97 3.19
CA ARG A 19 -3.49 18.17 3.54
C ARG A 19 -3.44 18.54 5.02
N THR A 20 -3.23 17.57 5.90
CA THR A 20 -3.29 17.77 7.36
C THR A 20 -1.92 18.02 7.99
N HIS A 21 -0.84 17.91 7.23
CA HIS A 21 0.52 18.06 7.71
C HIS A 21 1.27 19.15 6.95
N HIS A 22 1.88 20.08 7.69
CA HIS A 22 2.80 21.06 7.12
C HIS A 22 4.21 20.48 7.12
N PHE A 23 4.83 20.41 5.94
CA PHE A 23 6.19 19.88 5.79
C PHE A 23 7.21 21.00 5.88
N ASN A 24 8.26 20.77 6.67
CA ASN A 24 9.32 21.77 6.86
C ASN A 24 10.40 21.68 5.78
N SER A 25 10.46 20.57 5.03
CA SER A 25 11.41 20.35 3.95
C SER A 25 10.92 19.28 2.97
N ALA A 26 11.59 19.19 1.81
CA ALA A 26 11.34 18.12 0.85
C ALA A 26 11.68 16.73 1.44
N GLU A 27 12.71 16.63 2.27
CA GLU A 27 13.12 15.39 2.95
C GLU A 27 12.03 14.90 3.92
N ASP A 28 11.37 15.83 4.63
CA ASP A 28 10.28 15.52 5.56
C ASP A 28 9.05 14.96 4.82
N LEU A 29 8.73 15.55 3.66
CA LEU A 29 7.70 15.05 2.75
C LEU A 29 8.06 13.63 2.27
N GLU A 30 9.27 13.41 1.77
CA GLU A 30 9.73 12.10 1.28
C GLU A 30 9.63 11.02 2.37
N LYS A 31 10.12 11.31 3.58
CA LYS A 31 10.00 10.39 4.73
C LYS A 31 8.56 10.04 5.04
N THR A 32 7.67 11.03 4.98
CA THR A 32 6.24 10.83 5.22
C THR A 32 5.59 9.96 4.14
N LEU A 33 5.93 10.17 2.86
CA LEU A 33 5.47 9.33 1.76
C LEU A 33 5.92 7.87 1.93
N HIS A 34 7.20 7.64 2.22
CA HIS A 34 7.73 6.30 2.45
C HIS A 34 7.07 5.62 3.66
N ARG A 35 6.91 6.36 4.76
CA ARG A 35 6.23 5.86 5.96
C ARG A 35 4.78 5.49 5.66
N TYR A 36 4.08 6.30 4.87
CA TYR A 36 2.71 6.03 4.50
C TYR A 36 2.58 4.76 3.65
N VAL A 37 3.40 4.58 2.62
CA VAL A 37 3.44 3.36 1.80
C VAL A 37 3.67 2.13 2.67
N TRP A 38 4.64 2.21 3.58
CA TRP A 38 4.95 1.11 4.50
C TRP A 38 3.78 0.79 5.44
N LEU A 39 3.19 1.80 6.09
CA LEU A 39 2.04 1.62 6.97
C LEU A 39 0.84 1.03 6.23
N TYR A 40 0.52 1.57 5.04
CA TYR A 40 -0.60 1.11 4.23
C TYR A 40 -0.44 -0.37 3.86
N ASN A 41 0.76 -0.77 3.40
CA ASN A 41 1.01 -2.13 2.93
C ASN A 41 1.11 -3.15 4.07
N GLN A 42 1.67 -2.77 5.22
CA GLN A 42 2.04 -3.71 6.29
C GLN A 42 1.08 -3.70 7.48
N TYR A 43 0.55 -2.55 7.88
CA TYR A 43 -0.09 -2.38 9.20
C TYR A 43 -1.53 -1.86 9.15
N LEU A 44 -1.96 -1.16 8.10
CA LEU A 44 -3.31 -0.62 8.01
C LEU A 44 -4.27 -1.59 7.33
N PRO A 45 -5.21 -2.21 8.06
CA PRO A 45 -6.16 -3.13 7.46
C PRO A 45 -7.17 -2.41 6.57
N GLN A 46 -7.58 -3.08 5.51
CA GLN A 46 -8.46 -2.52 4.51
C GLN A 46 -9.81 -3.22 4.58
N LYS A 47 -10.89 -2.47 4.84
CA LYS A 47 -12.26 -3.01 4.86
C LYS A 47 -12.60 -3.76 3.57
N ALA A 48 -12.15 -3.24 2.42
CA ALA A 48 -12.34 -3.86 1.11
C ALA A 48 -11.60 -5.20 0.94
N LEU A 49 -10.57 -5.47 1.75
CA LEU A 49 -9.84 -6.73 1.78
C LEU A 49 -10.31 -7.63 2.94
N GLY A 50 -11.47 -7.34 3.54
CA GLY A 50 -11.97 -8.09 4.69
C GLY A 50 -11.22 -7.79 5.98
N HIS A 51 -10.77 -6.55 6.16
CA HIS A 51 -9.96 -6.11 7.31
C HIS A 51 -8.57 -6.78 7.36
N GLU A 52 -8.01 -7.04 6.19
CA GLU A 52 -6.61 -7.47 6.02
C GLU A 52 -5.77 -6.32 5.46
N THR A 53 -4.47 -6.32 5.78
CA THR A 53 -3.51 -5.45 5.11
C THR A 53 -3.23 -5.97 3.69
N PRO A 54 -2.79 -5.12 2.74
CA PRO A 54 -2.47 -5.55 1.38
C PRO A 54 -1.50 -6.74 1.33
N VAL A 55 -0.47 -6.77 2.18
CA VAL A 55 0.46 -7.90 2.22
C VAL A 55 -0.16 -9.16 2.83
N GLN A 56 -1.05 -9.06 3.82
CA GLN A 56 -1.79 -10.22 4.33
C GLN A 56 -2.69 -10.81 3.24
N ALA A 57 -3.43 -9.96 2.52
CA ALA A 57 -4.29 -10.40 1.43
C ALA A 57 -3.49 -11.09 0.31
N LEU A 58 -2.34 -10.53 -0.08
CA LEU A 58 -1.44 -11.17 -1.04
C LEU A 58 -0.93 -12.52 -0.54
N LYS A 59 -0.51 -12.63 0.73
CA LYS A 59 -0.02 -13.90 1.31
C LYS A 59 -1.11 -14.96 1.30
N ARG A 60 -2.33 -14.61 1.71
CA ARG A 60 -3.50 -15.49 1.64
C ARG A 60 -3.78 -15.93 0.22
N TRP A 61 -3.72 -14.99 -0.73
CA TRP A 61 -3.97 -15.31 -2.12
C TRP A 61 -2.92 -16.28 -2.69
N ARG A 62 -1.64 -16.08 -2.36
CA ARG A 62 -0.55 -16.99 -2.75
C ARG A 62 -0.75 -18.42 -2.23
N ILE A 63 -1.30 -18.59 -1.03
CA ILE A 63 -1.61 -19.92 -0.50
C ILE A 63 -2.72 -20.58 -1.33
N SER A 64 -3.79 -19.85 -1.62
CA SER A 64 -4.93 -20.39 -2.38
C SER A 64 -4.67 -20.56 -3.89
N HIS A 65 -3.83 -19.72 -4.49
CA HIS A 65 -3.55 -19.68 -5.93
C HIS A 65 -2.04 -19.55 -6.20
N PRO A 66 -1.22 -20.54 -5.79
CA PRO A 66 0.24 -20.42 -5.86
C PRO A 66 0.77 -20.23 -7.28
N HIS A 67 0.07 -20.77 -8.28
CA HIS A 67 0.44 -20.69 -9.70
C HIS A 67 0.41 -19.25 -10.28
N LEU A 68 -0.28 -18.31 -9.61
CA LEU A 68 -0.32 -16.90 -10.03
C LEU A 68 0.90 -16.10 -9.57
N PHE A 69 1.74 -16.66 -8.69
CA PHE A 69 2.84 -15.94 -8.07
C PHE A 69 4.19 -16.46 -8.57
N LEU A 70 4.87 -15.66 -9.39
CA LEU A 70 6.23 -15.95 -9.88
C LEU A 70 7.33 -15.55 -8.87
N LYS A 71 7.03 -14.60 -7.97
CA LYS A 71 7.99 -14.06 -6.98
C LYS A 71 7.43 -14.14 -5.56
N MET A 72 8.33 -14.06 -4.58
CA MET A 72 7.92 -13.96 -3.18
C MET A 72 7.30 -12.59 -2.88
N ILE A 73 6.23 -12.60 -2.09
CA ILE A 73 5.58 -11.37 -1.61
C ILE A 73 6.49 -10.69 -0.59
N ARG A 74 7.07 -9.57 -0.99
CA ARG A 74 7.89 -8.68 -0.14
C ARG A 74 7.38 -7.26 -0.33
N ASN A 75 7.53 -6.43 0.71
CA ASN A 75 7.26 -5.00 0.59
C ASN A 75 8.45 -4.35 -0.13
N HIS A 76 8.44 -4.38 -1.46
CA HIS A 76 9.46 -3.71 -2.28
C HIS A 76 9.04 -2.27 -2.55
N PRO A 77 9.83 -1.27 -2.11
CA PRO A 77 9.69 0.08 -2.61
C PRO A 77 10.27 0.15 -4.04
N GLY A 78 9.43 0.52 -5.01
CA GLY A 78 9.83 0.74 -6.41
C GLY A 78 9.27 -0.29 -7.41
N PRO A 79 9.30 0.03 -8.71
CA PRO A 79 8.85 -0.88 -9.76
C PRO A 79 9.72 -2.13 -9.84
N ASP A 80 9.11 -3.25 -10.25
CA ASP A 80 9.84 -4.48 -10.57
C ASP A 80 10.90 -4.18 -11.65
N LYS A 81 12.15 -4.55 -11.38
CA LYS A 81 13.17 -4.69 -12.44
C LYS A 81 12.98 -6.01 -13.17
#